data_AF-A0AAV6YUK2-F1
#
_entry.id   AF-A0AAV6YUK2-F1
#
_cell.length_a   1.000
_cell.length_b   1.000
_cell.length_c   1.000
_cell.angle_alpha   90.00
_cell.angle_beta   90.00
_cell.angle_gamma   90.00
#
_symmetry.space_group_name_H-M   'P 1'
#
loop_
_entity.id
_entity.type
_entity.pdbx_description
1 polymer ?
#
loop_
_entity_poly.entity_id
_entity_poly.type
_entity_poly.pdbx_seq_one_letter_code
_entity_poly.pdbx_strand_id
1 'polypeptide(L)'
;AEQSFSEEEEEKLQVAFSLEKQSLKLVLETISFILEQAVYHNIKAPVFRQQLENIHLEESKIEAFASVWENAGQETVEKFRQRTFTPKKVILPLNYDEDDASFLHFC
;
A
#
# COMPACT_ATOMS: atom_id res chain seq x y z
N ALA A 1 14.75 5.29 -5.84
CA ALA A 1 13.32 5.07 -5.65
C ALA A 1 12.62 5.61 -6.87
N GLU A 2 11.63 4.90 -7.41
CA GLU A 2 10.74 5.44 -8.44
C GLU A 2 9.93 6.58 -7.80
N GLN A 3 9.97 7.79 -8.36
CA GLN A 3 9.23 8.93 -7.80
C GLN A 3 7.78 8.89 -8.32
N SER A 4 6.82 8.89 -7.40
CA SER A 4 5.38 8.89 -7.74
C SER A 4 4.88 10.23 -8.29
N PHE A 5 5.62 11.32 -8.02
CA PHE A 5 5.31 12.68 -8.43
C PHE A 5 6.54 13.34 -9.04
N SER A 6 6.33 14.26 -9.98
CA SER A 6 7.36 15.17 -10.47
C SER A 6 7.71 16.26 -9.45
N GLU A 7 8.83 16.95 -9.64
CA GLU A 7 9.26 18.05 -8.75
C GLU A 7 8.21 19.16 -8.66
N GLU A 8 7.60 19.54 -9.77
CA GLU A 8 6.52 20.55 -9.81
C GLU A 8 5.27 20.09 -9.02
N GLU A 9 4.91 18.81 -9.11
CA GLU A 9 3.78 18.25 -8.35
C GLU A 9 4.10 18.19 -6.85
N GLU A 10 5.32 17.79 -6.47
CA GLU A 10 5.76 17.81 -5.07
C GLU A 10 5.73 19.22 -4.48
N GLU A 11 6.12 20.25 -5.23
CA GLU A 11 6.00 21.65 -4.79
C GLU A 11 4.54 22.06 -4.57
N LYS A 12 3.63 21.71 -5.49
CA LYS A 12 2.20 21.97 -5.33
C LYS A 12 1.61 21.28 -4.11
N LEU A 13 2.00 20.03 -3.86
CA LEU A 13 1.56 19.27 -2.68
C LEU A 13 2.10 19.88 -1.38
N GLN A 14 3.36 20.30 -1.34
CA GLN A 14 3.93 21.00 -0.17
C GLN A 14 3.14 22.25 0.17
N VAL A 15 2.81 23.07 -0.83
CA VAL A 15 2.00 24.29 -0.63
C VAL A 15 0.57 23.94 -0.20
N ALA A 16 -0.09 22.99 -0.87
CA ALA A 16 -1.48 22.62 -0.59
C ALA A 16 -1.67 22.04 0.82
N PHE A 17 -0.73 21.22 1.28
CA PHE A 17 -0.78 20.62 2.63
C PHE A 17 -0.05 21.46 3.68
N SER A 18 0.61 22.55 3.29
CA SER A 18 1.49 23.35 4.17
C SER A 18 2.52 22.47 4.90
N LEU A 19 3.16 21.57 4.17
CA LEU A 19 4.15 20.62 4.68
C LEU A 19 5.53 20.89 4.11
N GLU A 20 6.55 20.68 4.94
CA GLU A 20 7.95 20.60 4.48
C GLU A 20 8.18 19.32 3.67
N LYS A 21 9.19 19.33 2.78
CA LYS A 21 9.54 18.21 1.90
C LYS A 21 9.64 16.85 2.63
N GLN A 22 10.29 16.80 3.79
CA GLN A 22 10.46 15.55 4.55
C GLN A 22 9.13 15.05 5.13
N SER A 23 8.30 15.96 5.64
CA SER A 23 6.97 15.64 6.15
C SER A 23 6.03 15.17 5.05
N LEU A 24 6.06 15.84 3.88
CA LEU A 24 5.30 15.39 2.71
C LEU A 24 5.73 13.99 2.28
N LYS A 25 7.04 13.75 2.19
CA LYS A 25 7.58 12.44 1.83
C LYS A 25 7.10 11.35 2.80
N LEU A 26 7.20 11.59 4.11
CA LEU A 26 6.74 10.65 5.13
C LEU A 26 5.24 10.34 4.98
N VAL A 27 4.42 11.37 4.73
CA VAL A 27 2.97 11.20 4.52
C VAL A 27 2.71 10.34 3.28
N LEU A 28 3.35 10.64 2.16
CA LEU A 28 3.19 9.87 0.92
C LEU A 28 3.66 8.42 1.06
N GLU A 29 4.80 8.19 1.72
CA GLU A 29 5.30 6.85 2.02
C GLU A 29 4.33 6.07 2.91
N THR A 30 3.76 6.74 3.93
CA THR A 30 2.79 6.12 4.85
C THR A 30 1.50 5.75 4.13
N ILE A 31 0.95 6.67 3.31
CA ILE A 31 -0.25 6.41 2.52
C ILE A 31 -0.01 5.26 1.52
N SER A 32 1.12 5.28 0.83
CA SER A 32 1.50 4.24 -0.13
C SER A 32 1.59 2.88 0.57
N PHE A 33 2.26 2.81 1.71
CA PHE A 33 2.38 1.60 2.50
C PHE A 33 1.00 1.05 2.92
N ILE A 34 0.10 1.89 3.45
CA ILE A 34 -1.24 1.46 3.86
C ILE A 34 -2.01 0.86 2.67
N LEU A 35 -1.96 1.52 1.50
CA LEU A 35 -2.65 1.05 0.30
C LEU A 35 -2.02 -0.23 -0.25
N GLU A 36 -0.69 -0.36 -0.22
CA GLU A 36 0.02 -1.58 -0.60
C GLU A 36 -0.37 -2.77 0.29
N GLN A 37 -0.47 -2.57 1.60
CA GLN A 37 -0.96 -3.60 2.52
C GLN A 37 -2.40 -4.01 2.19
N ALA A 38 -3.26 -3.03 1.89
CA ALA A 38 -4.64 -3.28 1.51
C ALA A 38 -4.75 -4.09 0.20
N VAL A 39 -3.90 -3.81 -0.78
CA VAL A 39 -3.80 -4.56 -2.04
C VAL A 39 -3.30 -5.99 -1.77
N TYR A 40 -2.18 -6.11 -1.05
CA TYR A 40 -1.50 -7.37 -0.80
C TYR A 40 -2.40 -8.37 -0.10
N HIS A 41 -3.13 -7.92 0.93
CA HIS A 41 -4.08 -8.75 1.66
C HIS A 41 -5.47 -8.83 1.02
N ASN A 42 -5.68 -8.18 -0.14
CA ASN A 42 -6.96 -8.14 -0.84
C ASN A 42 -8.12 -7.73 0.10
N ILE A 43 -7.90 -6.69 0.89
CA ILE A 43 -8.80 -6.24 1.95
C ILE A 43 -10.09 -5.69 1.33
N LYS A 44 -11.24 -6.06 1.90
CA LYS A 44 -12.55 -5.53 1.50
C LYS A 44 -12.79 -4.16 2.14
N ALA A 45 -13.47 -3.25 1.44
CA ALA A 45 -13.70 -1.89 1.93
C ALA A 45 -14.29 -1.78 3.35
N PRO A 46 -15.30 -2.59 3.76
CA PRO A 46 -15.80 -2.56 5.13
C PRO A 46 -14.73 -2.94 6.16
N VAL A 47 -13.88 -3.93 5.83
CA VAL A 47 -12.80 -4.40 6.71
C VAL A 47 -11.67 -3.37 6.76
N PHE A 48 -11.35 -2.73 5.64
CA PHE A 48 -10.33 -1.69 5.59
C PHE A 48 -10.69 -0.50 6.49
N ARG A 49 -11.95 -0.04 6.43
CA ARG A 49 -12.46 0.99 7.35
C ARG A 49 -12.32 0.57 8.81
N GLN A 50 -12.80 -0.64 9.14
CA GLN A 50 -12.73 -1.18 10.49
C GLN A 50 -11.28 -1.26 11.02
N GLN A 51 -10.31 -1.62 10.17
CA GLN A 51 -8.90 -1.65 10.57
C GLN A 51 -8.36 -0.26 10.91
N LEU A 52 -8.75 0.78 10.16
CA LEU A 52 -8.35 2.16 10.43
C LEU A 52 -9.02 2.71 11.71
N GLU A 53 -10.26 2.30 11.98
CA GLU A 53 -10.97 2.61 13.23
C GLU A 53 -10.30 1.95 14.45
N ASN A 54 -9.84 0.70 14.30
CA ASN A 54 -9.17 -0.06 15.37
C ASN A 54 -7.83 0.55 15.79
N ILE A 55 -7.13 1.25 14.88
CA ILE A 55 -5.89 1.98 15.21
C ILE A 55 -6.16 3.41 15.70
N HIS A 56 -7.43 3.76 15.93
CA HIS A 56 -7.87 5.07 16.41
C HIS A 56 -7.40 6.22 15.53
N LEU A 57 -7.39 6.01 14.20
CA LEU A 57 -7.13 7.09 13.25
C LEU A 57 -8.28 8.12 13.32
N GLU A 58 -7.98 9.37 12.99
CA GLU A 58 -8.98 10.43 12.92
C GLU A 58 -10.07 10.11 11.88
N GLU A 59 -11.34 10.34 12.23
CA GLU A 59 -12.51 10.02 11.39
C GLU A 59 -12.41 10.61 9.98
N SER A 60 -11.93 11.86 9.84
CA SER A 60 -11.76 12.51 8.54
C SER A 60 -10.78 11.76 7.62
N LYS A 61 -9.72 11.18 8.20
CA LYS A 61 -8.71 10.39 7.49
C LYS A 61 -9.23 9.00 7.17
N ILE A 62 -9.96 8.38 8.12
CA ILE A 62 -10.64 7.10 7.89
C ILE A 62 -11.57 7.23 6.68
N GLU A 63 -12.37 8.28 6.63
CA GLU A 63 -13.32 8.53 5.54
C GLU A 63 -12.58 8.71 4.20
N ALA A 64 -11.49 9.48 4.18
CA ALA A 64 -10.68 9.66 2.98
C ALA A 64 -10.15 8.32 2.44
N PHE A 65 -9.57 7.48 3.30
CA PHE A 65 -9.08 6.15 2.91
C PHE A 65 -10.22 5.21 2.48
N ALA A 66 -11.30 5.15 3.25
CA ALA A 66 -12.43 4.27 2.98
C ALA A 66 -13.10 4.62 1.65
N SER A 67 -13.33 5.90 1.39
CA SER A 67 -13.90 6.39 0.13
C SER A 67 -13.01 6.04 -1.07
N VAL A 68 -11.70 6.27 -0.98
CA VAL A 68 -10.76 5.89 -2.05
C VAL A 68 -10.77 4.38 -2.29
N TRP A 69 -10.75 3.59 -1.22
CA TRP A 69 -10.69 2.13 -1.33
C TRP A 69 -12.01 1.50 -1.82
N GLU A 70 -13.16 2.07 -1.45
CA GLU A 70 -14.46 1.65 -1.95
C GLU A 70 -14.59 1.88 -3.46
N ASN A 71 -14.11 3.03 -3.95
CA ASN A 71 -14.23 3.40 -5.36
C ASN A 71 -13.16 2.74 -6.27
N ALA A 72 -11.93 2.59 -5.78
CA ALA A 72 -10.79 2.17 -6.61
C ALA A 72 -10.07 0.90 -6.12
N GLY A 73 -10.41 0.36 -4.96
CA GLY A 73 -9.69 -0.75 -4.33
C GLY A 73 -9.72 -2.03 -5.17
N GLN A 74 -10.89 -2.42 -5.67
CA GLN A 74 -11.02 -3.64 -6.48
C GLN A 74 -10.22 -3.54 -7.78
N GLU A 75 -10.36 -2.44 -8.51
CA GLU A 75 -9.62 -2.21 -9.76
C GLU A 75 -8.10 -2.19 -9.51
N THR A 76 -7.68 -1.57 -8.40
CA THR A 76 -6.26 -1.55 -7.99
C THR A 76 -5.73 -2.95 -7.74
N VAL A 77 -6.47 -3.80 -7.00
CA VAL A 77 -6.09 -5.19 -6.75
C VAL A 77 -5.96 -5.98 -8.06
N GLU A 78 -6.90 -5.81 -8.98
CA GLU A 78 -6.88 -6.49 -10.28
C GLU A 78 -5.69 -6.04 -11.14
N LYS A 79 -5.41 -4.74 -11.21
CA LYS A 79 -4.22 -4.19 -11.89
C LYS A 79 -2.93 -4.72 -11.28
N PHE A 80 -2.85 -4.80 -9.96
CA PHE A 80 -1.67 -5.31 -9.27
C PHE A 80 -1.43 -6.79 -9.58
N ARG A 81 -2.49 -7.61 -9.50
CA ARG A 81 -2.43 -9.03 -9.90
C ARG A 81 -1.92 -9.19 -11.33
N GLN A 82 -2.47 -8.44 -12.29
CA GLN A 82 -2.04 -8.50 -13.70
C GLN A 82 -0.56 -8.14 -13.88
N ARG A 83 -0.04 -7.15 -13.14
CA ARG A 83 1.38 -6.80 -13.14
C ARG A 83 2.25 -7.91 -12.55
N THR A 84 1.80 -8.56 -11.46
CA THR A 84 2.49 -9.71 -10.85
C THR A 84 2.47 -10.95 -11.75
N PHE A 85 1.43 -11.13 -12.57
CA PHE A 85 1.32 -12.22 -13.55
C PHE A 85 2.18 -12.03 -14.80
N THR A 86 2.90 -10.92 -14.96
CA THR A 86 4.00 -10.88 -15.93
C THR A 86 5.14 -11.70 -15.33
N PRO A 87 5.47 -12.90 -15.86
CA PRO A 87 6.54 -13.69 -15.31
C PRO A 87 7.86 -12.98 -15.56
N LYS A 88 8.33 -12.18 -14.60
CA LYS A 88 9.76 -11.93 -14.47
C LYS A 88 10.35 -13.28 -14.10
N LYS A 89 11.04 -13.90 -15.06
CA LYS A 89 11.76 -15.17 -14.92
C LYS A 89 12.40 -15.29 -13.54
N VAL A 90 11.74 -16.02 -12.65
CA VAL A 90 12.38 -16.73 -11.55
C VAL A 90 11.82 -18.14 -11.55
N ILE A 91 12.03 -18.84 -12.67
CA ILE A 91 12.19 -20.30 -12.60
C ILE A 91 13.60 -20.49 -12.04
N LEU A 92 13.73 -20.49 -10.72
CA LEU A 92 14.82 -21.19 -10.07
C LEU A 92 14.22 -22.47 -9.50
N PRO A 93 14.63 -23.65 -9.99
CA PRO A 93 14.35 -24.89 -9.29
C PRO A 93 15.25 -24.88 -8.05
N LEU A 94 14.74 -24.39 -6.93
CA LEU A 94 15.31 -24.78 -5.65
C LEU A 94 14.66 -26.12 -5.32
N ASN A 95 15.45 -27.17 -5.48
CA ASN A 95 15.25 -28.43 -4.78
C ASN A 95 14.92 -28.08 -3.33
N TYR A 96 13.68 -28.39 -2.92
CA TYR A 96 13.28 -28.33 -1.53
C TYR A 96 13.87 -29.57 -0.85
N ASP A 97 15.00 -29.39 -0.17
CA ASP A 97 15.38 -30.27 0.93
C ASP A 97 14.46 -29.94 2.12
N GLU A 98 13.89 -30.97 2.72
CA GLU A 98 12.68 -30.98 3.55
C GLU A 98 12.90 -30.51 5.01
N ASP A 99 13.96 -29.75 5.32
CA ASP A 99 14.40 -29.56 6.72
C ASP A 99 14.31 -28.12 7.29
N ASP A 100 13.94 -27.09 6.52
CA ASP A 100 13.89 -25.70 7.01
C ASP A 100 12.47 -25.19 7.36
N ALA A 101 11.63 -26.06 7.91
CA ALA A 101 10.30 -25.73 8.43
C ALA A 101 10.33 -25.01 9.81
N SER A 102 11.27 -24.10 10.04
CA SER A 102 11.42 -23.40 11.33
C SER A 102 11.25 -21.88 11.29
N PHE A 103 10.85 -21.29 10.16
CA PHE A 103 10.72 -19.83 10.05
C PHE A 103 9.29 -19.29 9.85
N LEU A 104 8.26 -20.10 10.13
CA LEU A 104 6.88 -19.60 10.29
C LEU A 104 6.52 -19.44 11.78
N HIS A 105 7.36 -18.72 12.50
CA HIS A 105 6.95 -18.04 13.72
C HIS A 105 7.32 -16.57 13.57
N PHE A 106 6.31 -15.72 13.68
CA PHE A 106 6.36 -14.25 13.66
C PHE A 106 6.17 -13.58 12.29
N CYS A 107 4.90 -13.53 11.86
CA CYS A 107 4.19 -12.30 11.45
C CYS A 107 2.69 -12.55 11.60
#